data_AF-A0A1H4UA23-F1
#
_entry.id   AF-A0A1H4UA23-F1
#
_cell.length_a   1.000
_cell.length_b   1.000
_cell.length_c   1.000
_cell.angle_alpha   90.00
_cell.angle_beta   90.00
_cell.angle_gamma   90.00
#
_symmetry.space_group_name_H-M   'P 1'
#
loop_
_entity.id
_entity.type
_entity.pdbx_description
1 polymer ?
#
loop_
_entity_poly.entity_id
_entity_poly.type
_entity_poly.pdbx_seq_one_letter_code
_entity_poly.pdbx_strand_id
1 'polypeptide(L)' 'MSFRYNIEVRVDTTVHQVGGFDSARAAAAASHVEASFFGQPTGINLSVAQIQWAIEAGASEIPVRDADPEITVLVS' A
#
# COMPACT_ATOMS: atom_id res chain seq x y z
N MET A 1 -21.20 1.60 5.66
CA MET A 1 -20.15 2.56 5.25
C MET A 1 -19.50 1.95 4.04
N SER A 2 -19.65 2.54 2.85
CA SER A 2 -18.97 2.07 1.64
C SER A 2 -17.64 2.82 1.55
N PHE A 3 -16.56 2.15 1.95
CA PHE A 3 -15.23 2.68 1.73
C PHE A 3 -14.96 2.74 0.22
N ARG A 4 -14.29 3.80 -0.24
CA ARG A 4 -13.93 3.95 -1.66
C ARG A 4 -12.69 3.15 -2.04
N TYR A 5 -11.82 2.90 -1.07
CA TYR A 5 -10.56 2.17 -1.26
C TYR A 5 -10.38 1.21 -0.10
N ASN A 6 -10.32 -0.08 -0.36
CA ASN A 6 -9.91 -1.09 0.59
C ASN A 6 -8.44 -1.44 0.34
N ILE A 7 -7.63 -1.27 1.37
CA ILE A 7 -6.17 -1.37 1.28
C ILE A 7 -5.68 -2.60 2.00
N GLU A 8 -4.85 -3.36 1.30
CA GLU A 8 -4.13 -4.51 1.82
C GLU A 8 -2.66 -4.38 1.45
N VAL A 9 -1.77 -4.92 2.28
CA VAL A 9 -0.34 -4.98 2.01
C VAL A 9 0.04 -6.44 1.89
N ARG A 10 0.48 -6.84 0.70
CA ARG A 10 1.04 -8.17 0.46
C ARG A 10 2.54 -8.11 0.71
N VAL A 11 3.03 -8.98 1.59
CA VAL A 11 4.45 -9.21 1.88
C VAL A 11 4.77 -10.63 1.44
N ASP A 12 5.54 -10.77 0.38
CA ASP A 12 5.74 -12.02 -0.38
C ASP A 12 4.40 -12.69 -0.73
N THR A 13 4.01 -13.73 0.01
CA THR A 13 2.77 -14.48 -0.17
C THR A 13 1.70 -14.16 0.87
N THR A 14 2.01 -13.35 1.89
CA THR A 14 1.12 -13.07 3.02
C THR A 14 0.41 -11.74 2.81
N VAL A 15 -0.92 -11.74 2.89
CA VAL A 15 -1.73 -10.53 2.77
C VAL A 15 -2.12 -10.02 4.15
N HIS A 16 -1.81 -8.75 4.41
CA HIS A 16 -2.16 -8.03 5.63
C HIS A 16 -3.21 -6.97 5.32
N GLN A 17 -4.39 -7.10 5.92
CA GLN A 17 -5.45 -6.13 5.74
C GLN A 17 -5.12 -4.85 6.53
N VAL A 18 -5.08 -3.70 5.85
CA VAL A 18 -4.85 -2.39 6.48
C VAL A 18 -6.17 -1.76 6.88
N GLY A 19 -7.13 -1.74 5.96
CA GLY A 19 -8.47 -1.21 6.21
C GLY A 19 -9.09 -0.48 5.02
N GLY A 20 -10.32 -0.01 5.22
CA GLY A 20 -11.07 0.77 4.24
C GLY A 20 -10.94 2.28 4.47
N PHE A 21 -10.82 3.03 3.39
CA PHE A 21 -10.61 4.47 3.37
C PHE A 21 -11.53 5.17 2.37
N ASP A 22 -11.96 6.39 2.73
CA ASP A 22 -12.81 7.23 1.86
C ASP A 22 -12.01 8.16 0.94
N SER A 23 -10.68 8.22 1.09
CA SER A 23 -9.80 9.07 0.29
C SER A 23 -8.49 8.37 -0.07
N ALA A 24 -7.98 8.65 -1.28
CA ALA A 24 -6.71 8.12 -1.77
C ALA A 24 -5.54 8.58 -0.90
N ARG A 25 -5.60 9.82 -0.37
CA ARG A 25 -4.58 10.34 0.56
C ARG A 25 -4.49 9.53 1.85
N ALA A 26 -5.62 9.21 2.48
CA ALA A 26 -5.63 8.42 3.71
C ALA A 26 -5.18 6.98 3.44
N ALA A 27 -5.66 6.38 2.34
CA ALA A 27 -5.26 5.07 1.87
C ALA A 27 -3.74 4.98 1.62
N ALA A 28 -3.16 5.98 0.94
CA ALA A 28 -1.73 6.05 0.66
C ALA A 28 -0.88 6.23 1.91
N ALA A 29 -1.32 7.08 2.85
CA ALA A 29 -0.59 7.27 4.11
C ALA A 29 -0.59 5.99 4.94
N ALA A 30 -1.74 5.31 5.06
CA ALA A 30 -1.85 4.08 5.84
C ALA A 30 -1.07 2.92 5.20
N SER A 31 -1.21 2.70 3.88
CA SER A 31 -0.42 1.70 3.16
C SER A 31 1.08 1.95 3.29
N HIS A 32 1.53 3.20 3.18
CA HIS A 32 2.94 3.54 3.33
C HIS A 32 3.45 3.23 4.74
N VAL A 33 2.69 3.55 5.80
CA VAL A 33 3.09 3.23 7.17
C VAL A 33 3.21 1.72 7.37
N GLU A 34 2.20 0.96 6.94
CA GLU A 34 2.18 -0.49 7.10
C GLU A 34 3.28 -1.17 6.27
N ALA A 35 3.41 -0.80 4.99
CA ALA A 35 4.47 -1.32 4.13
C ALA A 35 5.87 -0.96 4.66
N SER A 36 6.04 0.23 5.26
CA SER A 36 7.31 0.61 5.89
C SER A 36 7.61 -0.23 7.14
N PHE A 37 6.60 -0.64 7.89
CA PHE A 37 6.76 -1.53 9.04
C PHE A 37 7.32 -2.89 8.60
N PHE A 38 6.76 -3.49 7.55
CA PHE A 38 7.26 -4.75 7.00
C PHE A 38 8.57 -4.61 6.22
N GLY A 39 8.84 -3.44 5.65
CA GLY A 39 10.06 -3.16 4.89
C GLY A 39 11.32 -2.96 5.74
N GLN A 40 11.23 -2.94 7.07
CA GLN A 40 12.42 -2.72 7.91
C GLN A 40 13.41 -3.90 7.80
N PRO A 41 14.73 -3.63 7.81
CA PRO A 41 15.38 -2.33 8.04
C PRO A 41 15.64 -1.47 6.80
N THR A 42 15.46 -2.01 5.59
CA THR A 42 15.85 -1.34 4.33
C THR A 42 14.82 -0.34 3.80
N GLY A 43 13.58 -0.41 4.28
CA GLY A 43 12.50 0.49 3.90
C GLY A 43 11.73 0.05 2.65
N ILE A 44 11.01 1.01 2.06
CA ILE A 44 10.24 0.88 0.82
C ILE A 44 10.73 1.90 -0.22
N ASN A 45 10.53 1.59 -1.50
CA ASN A 45 11.06 2.36 -2.64
C ASN A 45 10.13 3.50 -3.08
N LEU A 46 8.86 3.47 -2.68
CA LEU A 46 7.86 4.47 -3.06
C LEU A 46 7.49 5.39 -1.91
N SER A 47 7.37 6.68 -2.23
CA SER A 47 6.86 7.70 -1.32
C SER A 47 5.32 7.69 -1.25
N VAL A 48 4.76 8.25 -0.17
CA VAL A 48 3.30 8.41 0.01
C VAL A 48 2.64 9.07 -1.20
N ALA A 49 3.29 10.08 -1.80
CA ALA A 49 2.75 10.80 -2.96
C ALA A 49 2.65 9.91 -4.21
N GLN A 50 3.63 9.03 -4.44
CA GLN A 50 3.61 8.09 -5.56
C GLN A 50 2.53 7.03 -5.39
N ILE A 51 2.36 6.51 -4.16
CA ILE A 51 1.29 5.57 -3.84
C ILE A 51 -0.07 6.23 -4.02
N GLN A 52 -0.24 7.47 -3.54
CA GLN A 52 -1.47 8.23 -3.73
C GLN A 52 -1.80 8.39 -5.21
N TRP A 53 -0.83 8.80 -6.02
CA TRP A 53 -1.03 8.98 -7.45
C TRP A 53 -1.45 7.68 -8.15
N ALA A 54 -0.86 6.54 -7.76
CA ALA A 54 -1.24 5.24 -8.29
C ALA A 54 -2.67 4.84 -7.89
N ILE A 55 -3.08 5.08 -6.63
CA ILE A 55 -4.46 4.86 -6.18
C ILE A 55 -5.44 5.73 -6.97
N GLU A 56 -5.13 7.01 -7.15
CA GLU A 56 -5.96 7.95 -7.93
C GLU A 56 -6.03 7.59 -9.41
N ALA A 57 -4.98 7.00 -9.96
CA ALA A 57 -4.95 6.44 -11.31
C ALA A 57 -5.74 5.13 -11.45
N GLY A 58 -6.26 4.58 -10.34
CA GLY A 58 -7.03 3.33 -10.34
C GLY A 58 -6.16 2.07 -10.37
N ALA A 59 -4.90 2.15 -9.93
CA ALA A 59 -4.05 0.98 -9.80
C ALA A 59 -4.57 0.04 -8.71
N SER A 60 -4.75 -1.23 -9.04
CA SER A 60 -5.16 -2.28 -8.09
C SER A 60 -3.98 -2.91 -7.36
N GLU A 61 -2.79 -2.86 -7.95
CA GLU A 61 -1.55 -3.39 -7.37
C GLU A 61 -0.43 -2.36 -7.55
N ILE A 62 0.24 -2.01 -6.45
CA ILE A 62 1.27 -0.97 -6.40
C ILE A 62 2.50 -1.60 -5.73
N PRO A 63 3.48 -2.08 -6.52
CA PRO A 63 4.72 -2.61 -5.96
C PRO A 63 5.50 -1.47 -5.30
N VAL A 64 5.62 -1.51 -3.98
CA VAL A 64 6.36 -0.51 -3.20
C VAL A 64 7.78 -0.97 -2.92
N ARG A 65 8.08 -2.26 -3.11
CA ARG A 65 9.40 -2.87 -2.98
C ARG A 65 9.48 -4.17 -3.79
N ASP A 66 10.46 -4.23 -4.69
CA ASP A 66 10.73 -5.41 -5.55
C ASP A 66 11.91 -6.27 -5.05
N ALA A 67 12.30 -6.13 -3.77
CA ALA A 67 13.43 -6.84 -3.16
C ALA A 67 12.97 -7.59 -1.91
N ASP A 68 13.50 -8.78 -1.64
CA ASP A 68 13.10 -9.64 -0.52
C ASP A 68 13.09 -8.91 0.85
N PRO A 69 11.97 -8.88 1.60
CA PRO A 69 10.65 -9.38 1.20
C PRO A 69 9.98 -8.45 0.18
N GLU A 70 9.37 -9.01 -0.86
CA GLU A 70 8.62 -8.24 -1.86
C GLU A 70 7.38 -7.63 -1.21
N ILE A 71 7.15 -6.33 -1.38
CA ILE A 71 6.01 -5.63 -0.77
C ILE A 71 5.19 -4.94 -1.85
N THR A 72 3.91 -5.32 -1.92
CA THR A 72 2.94 -4.77 -2.86
C THR A 72 1.70 -4.29 -2.10
N VAL A 73 1.29 -3.06 -2.36
CA VAL A 73 0.02 -2.52 -1.86
C VAL A 73 -1.09 -2.92 -2.83
N LEU A 74 -2.15 -3.53 -2.31
CA LEU A 74 -3.35 -3.89 -3.06
C LEU A 74 -4.47 -2.92 -2.74
N VAL A 75 -5.22 -2.53 -3.77
CA VAL A 75 -6.30 -1.56 -3.71
C VAL A 75 -7.54 -2.19 -4.34
N SER A 76 -8.63 -2.24 -3.59
CA SER A 76 -9.91 -2.84 -3.99
C SER A 76 -11.10 -1.94 -3.71
#